data_AF-A0A850KYX5-F1
#
_entry.id   AF-A0A850KYX5-F1
#
_cell.length_a   1.000
_cell.length_b   1.000
_cell.length_c   1.000
_cell.angle_alpha   90.00
_cell.angle_beta   90.00
_cell.angle_gamma   90.00
#
_symmetry.space_group_name_H-M   'P 1'
#
loop_
_entity.id
_entity.type
_entity.pdbx_description
1 polymer ?
#
loop_
_entity_poly.entity_id
_entity_poly.type
_entity_poly.pdbx_seq_one_letter_code
_entity_poly.pdbx_strand_id
1 'polypeptide(L)'
;MIVEFGLIKKPDSLVMKGNLYITENERLETTEIADVWHKLTGDDANVKITIHENNMDWIFLIPVHESESWEVIDLNEYFLQFKCKPCI
;
A
#
# COMPACT_ATOMS: atom_id res chain seq x y z
N MET A 1 5.48 10.56 5.06
CA MET A 1 4.71 10.66 3.80
C MET A 1 3.34 10.04 4.03
N ILE A 2 2.29 10.56 3.41
CA ILE A 2 1.00 9.87 3.34
C ILE A 2 0.94 9.15 1.98
N VAL A 3 0.71 7.84 2.00
CA VAL A 3 0.47 7.05 0.78
C VAL A 3 -1.01 6.69 0.74
N GLU A 4 -1.75 7.34 -0.14
CA GLU A 4 -3.08 6.91 -0.54
C GLU A 4 -2.95 5.67 -1.40
N PHE A 5 -3.68 4.60 -1.09
CA PHE A 5 -3.60 3.38 -1.87
C PHE A 5 -4.97 2.74 -2.08
N GLY A 6 -5.08 1.98 -3.17
CA GLY A 6 -6.21 1.15 -3.55
C GLY A 6 -5.72 -0.14 -4.19
N LEU A 7 -6.31 -1.24 -3.78
CA LEU A 7 -5.95 -2.58 -4.22
C LEU A 7 -7.13 -3.18 -4.96
N ILE A 8 -6.93 -3.51 -6.23
CA ILE A 8 -8.00 -3.80 -7.17
C ILE A 8 -7.75 -5.18 -7.76
N LYS A 9 -8.70 -6.09 -7.63
CA LYS A 9 -8.71 -7.37 -8.33
C LYS A 9 -9.15 -7.16 -9.78
N LYS A 10 -8.39 -7.70 -10.73
CA LYS A 10 -8.70 -7.59 -12.16
C LYS A 10 -10.05 -8.25 -12.48
N PRO A 11 -10.89 -7.66 -13.36
CA PRO A 11 -10.61 -6.43 -14.11
C PRO A 11 -10.81 -5.12 -13.32
N ASP A 12 -11.73 -5.05 -12.35
CA ASP A 12 -12.17 -3.77 -11.76
C ASP A 12 -12.81 -3.87 -10.35
N SER A 13 -12.52 -4.93 -9.59
CA SER A 13 -13.10 -5.12 -8.25
C SER A 13 -12.21 -4.53 -7.16
N LEU A 14 -12.65 -3.46 -6.49
CA LEU A 14 -11.92 -2.88 -5.35
C LEU A 14 -11.94 -3.86 -4.16
N VAL A 15 -10.75 -4.31 -3.76
CA VAL A 15 -10.54 -5.17 -2.58
C VAL A 15 -10.42 -4.32 -1.33
N MET A 16 -9.53 -3.33 -1.35
CA MET A 16 -9.31 -2.42 -0.21
C MET A 16 -8.74 -1.08 -0.65
N LYS A 17 -8.88 -0.07 0.21
CA LYS A 17 -8.24 1.24 0.05
C LYS A 17 -7.94 1.85 1.41
N GLY A 18 -6.96 2.73 1.48
CA GLY A 18 -6.59 3.38 2.73
C GLY A 18 -5.53 4.45 2.56
N ASN A 19 -5.11 4.98 3.70
CA ASN A 19 -3.99 5.92 3.81
C ASN A 19 -2.95 5.28 4.72
N LEU A 20 -1.71 5.20 4.25
CA LEU A 20 -0.58 4.77 5.07
C LEU A 20 0.25 5.98 5.47
N TYR A 21 0.53 6.10 6.77
CA TYR A 21 1.39 7.14 7.31
C TYR A 21 2.81 6.60 7.41
N ILE A 22 3.51 6.59 6.28
CA ILE A 22 4.83 6.00 6.14
C ILE A 22 5.87 6.87 6.86
N THR A 23 6.62 6.23 7.75
CA THR A 23 7.75 6.80 8.52
C THR A 23 8.94 5.84 8.51
N GLU A 24 10.12 6.30 8.94
CA GLU A 24 11.30 5.43 9.15
C GLU A 24 11.08 4.38 10.25
N ASN A 25 10.13 4.63 11.16
CA ASN A 25 9.73 3.66 12.18
C ASN A 25 8.76 2.64 11.59
N GLU A 26 8.95 1.39 12.01
CA GLU A 26 8.05 0.29 11.69
C GLU A 26 6.66 0.52 12.29
N ARG A 27 5.63 0.26 11.49
CA ARG A 27 4.22 0.34 11.92
C ARG A 27 3.43 -0.85 11.39
N LEU A 28 2.43 -1.25 12.17
CA LEU A 28 1.44 -2.26 11.81
C LEU A 28 0.04 -1.67 12.03
N GLU A 29 -0.77 -1.69 10.98
CA GLU A 29 -2.15 -1.23 10.99
C GLU A 29 -3.07 -2.43 10.71
N THR A 30 -3.93 -2.78 11.67
CA THR A 30 -4.90 -3.88 11.53
C THR A 30 -6.26 -3.33 11.16
N THR A 31 -6.88 -3.93 10.14
CA THR A 31 -8.24 -3.62 9.67
C THR A 31 -9.14 -4.85 9.78
N GLU A 32 -10.41 -4.74 9.40
CA GLU A 32 -11.30 -5.92 9.36
C GLU A 32 -10.84 -6.98 8.35
N ILE A 33 -10.21 -6.56 7.25
CA ILE A 33 -9.90 -7.40 6.10
C ILE A 33 -8.42 -7.78 5.98
N ALA A 34 -7.52 -6.99 6.58
CA ALA A 34 -6.08 -7.15 6.41
C ALA A 34 -5.27 -6.53 7.54
N ASP A 35 -4.07 -7.07 7.73
CA ASP A 35 -2.96 -6.45 8.46
C ASP A 35 -2.03 -5.76 7.46
N VAL A 36 -1.66 -4.51 7.72
CA VAL A 36 -0.76 -3.72 6.87
C VAL A 36 0.46 -3.30 7.67
N TRP A 37 1.59 -3.93 7.37
CA TRP A 37 2.90 -3.56 7.88
C TRP A 37 3.59 -2.59 6.93
N HIS A 38 4.27 -1.57 7.45
CA HIS A 38 5.04 -0.67 6.60
C HIS A 38 6.22 0.01 7.30
N LYS A 39 7.23 0.35 6.50
CA LYS A 39 8.45 1.07 6.94
C LYS A 39 9.15 1.76 5.77
N LEU A 40 9.53 3.03 5.95
CA LEU A 40 10.42 3.74 5.02
C LEU A 40 11.86 3.25 5.19
N THR A 41 12.51 2.91 4.08
CA THR A 41 13.93 2.52 4.03
C THR A 41 14.60 3.24 2.87
N GLY A 42 15.32 4.32 3.17
CA GLY A 42 15.81 5.23 2.12
C GLY A 42 14.64 5.94 1.46
N ASP A 43 14.57 5.87 0.13
CA ASP A 43 13.52 6.51 -0.66
C ASP A 43 12.31 5.58 -0.92
N ASP A 44 12.37 4.33 -0.46
CA ASP A 44 11.32 3.32 -0.70
C ASP A 44 10.57 2.96 0.58
N ALA A 45 9.24 2.82 0.47
CA ALA A 45 8.40 2.24 1.50
C ALA A 45 8.30 0.74 1.25
N ASN A 46 8.76 -0.05 2.22
CA ASN A 46 8.42 -1.45 2.29
C ASN A 46 7.01 -1.55 2.87
N VAL A 47 6.09 -2.17 2.15
CA VAL A 47 4.71 -2.39 2.59
C VAL A 47 4.38 -3.86 2.44
N LYS A 48 3.90 -4.49 3.51
CA LYS A 48 3.37 -5.85 3.50
C LYS A 48 1.90 -5.83 3.91
N ILE A 49 1.04 -6.39 3.08
CA ILE A 49 -0.39 -6.55 3.33
C ILE A 49 -0.68 -8.05 3.50
N THR A 50 -1.26 -8.44 4.63
CA THR A 50 -1.68 -9.82 4.91
C THR A 50 -3.20 -9.86 4.95
N ILE A 51 -3.84 -10.51 3.97
CA ILE A 51 -5.31 -10.61 3.86
C ILE A 51 -5.83 -11.74 4.76
N HIS A 52 -6.82 -11.45 5.62
CA HIS A 52 -7.31 -12.40 6.63
C HIS A 52 -8.08 -13.60 6.05
N GLU A 53 -8.83 -13.39 4.96
CA GLU A 53 -9.73 -14.42 4.40
C GLU A 53 -8.96 -15.63 3.85
N ASN A 54 -7.76 -15.41 3.32
CA ASN A 54 -6.96 -16.43 2.64
C ASN A 54 -5.51 -16.55 3.15
N ASN A 55 -5.15 -15.81 4.21
CA ASN A 55 -3.79 -15.72 4.76
C ASN A 55 -2.73 -15.44 3.68
N MET A 56 -3.09 -14.64 2.68
CA MET A 56 -2.18 -14.31 1.59
C MET A 56 -1.38 -13.06 1.94
N ASP A 57 -0.06 -13.20 1.87
CA ASP A 57 0.90 -12.12 2.07
C ASP A 57 1.25 -11.48 0.72
N TRP A 58 1.02 -10.18 0.60
CA TRP A 58 1.51 -9.37 -0.51
C TRP A 58 2.55 -8.38 -0.01
N ILE A 59 3.69 -8.34 -0.68
CA ILE A 59 4.83 -7.50 -0.31
C ILE A 59 5.11 -6.59 -1.49
N PHE A 60 5.16 -5.29 -1.21
CA PHE A 60 5.35 -4.22 -2.18
C PHE A 60 6.49 -3.32 -1.75
N LEU A 61 7.19 -2.80 -2.76
CA LEU A 61 8.07 -1.65 -2.63
C LEU A 61 7.37 -0.49 -3.33
N ILE A 62 7.02 0.53 -2.55
CA ILE A 62 6.41 1.75 -3.07
C ILE A 62 7.48 2.84 -3.09
N PRO A 63 7.90 3.35 -4.26
CA PRO A 63 8.85 4.45 -4.33
C PRO A 63 8.18 5.72 -3.80
N VAL A 64 8.67 6.22 -2.67
CA VAL A 64 7.99 7.31 -1.94
C VAL A 64 8.53 8.64 -2.41
N HIS A 65 7.85 9.25 -3.38
CA HIS A 65 8.20 10.55 -3.92
C HIS A 65 6.94 11.41 -4.04
N GLU A 66 7.08 12.73 -4.00
CA GLU A 66 5.90 13.61 -4.16
C GLU A 66 5.35 13.48 -5.58
N SER A 67 4.09 13.06 -5.70
CA SER A 67 3.43 12.88 -6.99
C SER A 67 1.96 13.31 -6.90
N GLU A 68 1.56 14.19 -7.83
CA GLU A 68 0.15 14.57 -7.95
C GLU A 68 -0.69 13.53 -8.70
N SER A 69 -0.07 12.51 -9.29
CA SER A 69 -0.71 11.49 -10.11
C SER A 69 -0.85 10.16 -9.37
N TRP A 70 -1.85 9.36 -9.76
CA TRP A 70 -1.93 7.96 -9.34
C TRP A 70 -0.93 7.13 -10.15
N GLU A 71 -0.19 6.29 -9.45
CA GLU A 71 0.72 5.30 -10.00
C GLU A 71 0.16 3.90 -9.81
N VAL A 72 0.61 2.95 -10.64
CA VAL A 72 0.08 1.58 -10.65
C VAL A 72 1.23 0.58 -10.66
N ILE A 73 1.17 -0.37 -9.74
CA ILE A 73 1.99 -1.59 -9.77
C ILE A 73 1.09 -2.72 -10.26
N ASP A 74 1.43 -3.30 -11.41
CA ASP A 74 0.76 -4.48 -11.96
C ASP A 74 1.21 -5.73 -11.20
N LEU A 75 0.24 -6.43 -10.63
CA LEU A 75 0.41 -7.70 -9.94
C LEU A 75 -0.41 -8.75 -10.68
N ASN A 76 -0.07 -10.03 -10.54
CA ASN A 76 -0.67 -11.13 -11.30
C ASN A 76 -2.20 -10.98 -11.52
N GLU A 77 -3.00 -11.14 -10.46
CA GLU A 77 -4.47 -10.98 -10.51
C GLU A 77 -4.96 -9.60 -10.03
N TYR A 78 -4.05 -8.69 -9.68
CA TYR A 78 -4.38 -7.45 -8.96
C TYR A 78 -3.66 -6.21 -9.54
N PHE A 79 -4.14 -5.04 -9.21
CA PHE A 79 -3.44 -3.77 -9.36
C PHE A 79 -3.32 -3.12 -7.98
N LEU A 80 -2.11 -2.67 -7.63
CA LEU A 80 -1.95 -1.72 -6.53
C LEU A 80 -1.85 -0.32 -7.14
N GLN A 81 -2.87 0.50 -6.92
CA GLN A 81 -2.86 1.92 -7.25
C GLN A 81 -2.42 2.70 -6.01
N PHE A 82 -1.52 3.65 -6.16
CA PHE A 82 -1.07 4.49 -5.06
C PHE A 82 -0.81 5.93 -5.47
N LYS A 83 -0.82 6.83 -4.49
CA LYS A 83 -0.49 8.25 -4.64
C LYS A 83 0.20 8.74 -3.37
N CYS A 84 1.36 9.34 -3.54
CA CYS A 84 2.17 9.86 -2.43
C CYS A 84 1.93 11.36 -2.22
N LYS A 85 1.59 11.74 -0.98
CA LYS A 85 1.33 13.11 -0.56
C LYS A 85 2.24 13.53 0.60
N PRO A 86 2.65 14.80 0.66
CA PRO A 86 3.36 15.33 1.82
C PRO A 86 2.51 15.22 3.09
N CYS A 87 3.15 14.97 4.23
CA CYS A 87 2.50 15.09 5.54
C CYS A 87 2.37 16.59 5.86
N ILE A 88 1.17 17.14 5.72
CA ILE A 88 0.85 18.52 6.12
C ILE A 88 0.70 18.59 7.65
#